data_AF-A0A2S2QYH7-F1
#
_entry.id   AF-A0A2S2QYH7-F1
#
_cell.length_a   1.000
_cell.length_b   1.000
_cell.length_c   1.000
_cell.angle_alpha   90.00
_cell.angle_beta   90.00
_cell.angle_gamma   90.00
#
_symmetry.space_group_name_H-M   'P 1'
#
loop_
_entity.id
_entity.type
_entity.pdbx_description
1 polymer ?
#
loop_
_entity_poly.entity_id
_entity_poly.type
_entity_poly.pdbx_seq_one_letter_code
_entity_poly.pdbx_strand_id
1 'polypeptide(L)'
;MAKQENIEIDREAFPRNESFIFHKTQDIFEKKKYLTEVKSEILDAEKYRDMLKEYLKLSETVTCNSSKIGQITTNITNETEDLQNSIGLVKKDVAILELKRKHETKPNSENKKCVTNMKKVLFEFYESNFDSFLQKEKKLIELKKLIEDDNDSTMLKDQNMELIELIKEFESLKAKNIRLNEIMSMNIKQKCK
;
A
#
# COMPACT_ATOMS: atom_id res chain seq x y z
N MET A 1 2.66 4.86 -120.61
CA MET A 1 2.91 6.19 -119.99
C MET A 1 2.09 6.26 -118.72
N ALA A 2 2.72 6.11 -117.55
CA ALA A 2 2.03 6.19 -116.26
C ALA A 2 1.89 7.66 -115.85
N LYS A 3 0.67 8.09 -115.50
CA LYS A 3 0.42 9.41 -114.91
C LYS A 3 0.90 9.38 -113.46
N GLN A 4 1.93 10.16 -113.15
CA GLN A 4 2.26 10.51 -111.77
C GLN A 4 1.19 11.47 -111.25
N GLU A 5 0.35 11.00 -110.33
CA GLU A 5 -0.46 11.87 -109.50
C GLU A 5 0.48 12.52 -108.46
N ASN A 6 0.66 13.83 -108.58
CA ASN A 6 1.31 14.63 -107.55
C ASN A 6 0.39 14.64 -106.33
N ILE A 7 0.76 13.86 -105.31
CA ILE A 7 0.19 14.01 -103.97
C ILE A 7 0.78 15.31 -103.41
N GLU A 8 0.00 16.38 -103.49
CA GLU A 8 0.34 17.63 -102.83
C GLU A 8 0.14 17.43 -101.32
N ILE A 9 1.23 17.12 -100.63
CA ILE A 9 1.24 17.06 -99.17
C ILE A 9 1.08 18.50 -98.69
N ASP A 10 -0.07 18.80 -98.10
CA ASP A 10 -0.33 20.08 -97.43
C ASP A 10 0.69 20.26 -96.28
N ARG A 11 1.77 20.97 -96.60
CA ARG A 11 2.91 21.18 -95.70
C ARG A 11 2.56 22.07 -94.51
N GLU A 12 1.42 22.76 -94.50
CA GLU A 12 0.97 23.52 -93.34
C GLU A 12 0.15 22.68 -92.35
N ALA A 13 -0.55 21.65 -92.81
CA ALA A 13 -1.32 20.75 -91.94
C ALA A 13 -0.42 19.83 -91.09
N PHE A 14 0.74 19.44 -91.60
CA PHE A 14 1.69 18.57 -90.92
C PHE A 14 2.26 19.15 -89.60
N PRO A 15 2.87 20.36 -89.59
CA PRO A 15 3.39 20.96 -88.36
C PRO A 15 2.29 21.35 -87.36
N ARG A 16 1.07 21.65 -87.82
CA ARG A 16 -0.08 21.90 -86.92
C ARG A 16 -0.51 20.63 -86.17
N ASN A 17 -0.49 19.48 -86.83
CA ASN A 17 -0.80 18.20 -86.20
C ASN A 17 0.28 17.77 -85.19
N GLU A 18 1.56 17.99 -85.49
CA GLU A 18 2.65 17.72 -84.55
C GLU A 18 2.59 18.61 -83.30
N SER A 19 2.31 19.91 -83.47
CA SER A 19 2.09 20.84 -82.35
C SER A 19 0.90 20.43 -81.48
N PHE A 20 -0.21 20.01 -82.08
CA PHE A 20 -1.39 19.51 -81.35
C PHE A 20 -1.08 18.23 -80.54
N ILE A 21 -0.37 17.27 -81.15
CA ILE A 21 0.04 16.02 -80.48
C ILE A 21 1.00 16.33 -79.32
N PHE A 22 1.94 17.25 -79.51
CA PHE A 22 2.87 17.69 -78.47
C PHE A 22 2.13 18.28 -77.26
N HIS A 23 1.22 19.24 -77.48
CA HIS A 23 0.45 19.85 -76.40
C HIS A 23 -0.47 18.86 -75.68
N LYS A 24 -1.11 17.93 -76.40
CA LYS A 24 -1.88 16.85 -75.77
C LYS A 24 -1.03 15.92 -74.93
N THR A 25 0.17 15.58 -75.41
CA THR A 25 1.09 14.72 -74.67
C THR A 25 1.54 15.41 -73.38
N GLN A 26 1.86 16.71 -73.45
CA GLN A 26 2.22 17.51 -72.28
C GLN A 26 1.08 17.58 -71.25
N ASP A 27 -0.16 17.80 -71.69
CA ASP A 27 -1.35 17.82 -70.82
C ASP A 27 -1.58 16.46 -70.14
N ILE A 28 -1.35 15.34 -70.84
CA ILE A 28 -1.40 13.99 -70.25
C ILE A 28 -0.33 13.81 -69.16
N PHE A 29 0.90 14.30 -69.40
CA PHE A 29 1.98 14.21 -68.40
C PHE A 29 1.67 15.01 -67.14
N GLU A 30 1.16 16.24 -67.28
CA GLU A 30 0.78 17.07 -66.13
C GLU A 30 -0.37 16.45 -65.33
N LYS A 31 -1.40 15.94 -66.01
CA LYS A 31 -2.51 15.22 -65.36
C LYS A 31 -2.03 13.97 -64.62
N LYS A 32 -1.07 13.24 -65.17
CA LYS A 32 -0.49 12.05 -64.53
C LYS A 32 0.33 12.41 -63.28
N LYS A 33 1.06 13.52 -63.32
CA LYS A 33 1.78 14.06 -62.16
C LYS A 33 0.79 14.41 -61.04
N TYR A 34 -0.23 15.20 -61.36
CA TYR A 34 -1.27 15.58 -60.40
C TYR A 34 -1.98 14.35 -59.80
N LEU A 35 -2.33 13.36 -60.61
CA LEU A 35 -2.95 12.12 -60.13
C LEU A 35 -2.05 11.37 -59.12
N THR A 36 -0.73 11.43 -59.30
CA THR A 36 0.23 10.78 -58.40
C THR A 36 0.30 11.52 -57.06
N GLU A 37 0.32 12.85 -57.08
CA GLU A 37 0.27 13.70 -55.88
C GLU A 37 -1.01 13.44 -55.07
N VAL A 38 -2.18 13.50 -55.72
CA VAL A 38 -3.48 13.24 -55.08
C VAL A 38 -3.54 11.84 -54.46
N LYS A 39 -2.99 10.81 -55.13
CA LYS A 39 -2.94 9.46 -54.56
C LYS A 39 -2.09 9.38 -53.29
N SER A 40 -0.97 10.11 -53.24
CA SER A 40 -0.15 10.19 -52.04
C SER A 40 -0.90 10.86 -50.90
N GLU A 41 -1.57 11.98 -51.18
CA GLU A 41 -2.37 12.70 -50.19
C GLU A 41 -3.52 11.86 -49.63
N ILE A 42 -4.20 11.09 -50.49
CA ILE A 42 -5.25 10.15 -50.05
C ILE A 42 -4.68 9.10 -49.10
N LEU A 43 -3.53 8.49 -49.43
CA LEU A 43 -2.90 7.49 -48.58
C LEU A 43 -2.52 8.06 -47.21
N ASP A 44 -2.00 9.29 -47.16
CA ASP A 44 -1.66 9.93 -45.90
C ASP A 44 -2.92 10.30 -45.11
N ALA A 45 -3.98 10.79 -45.77
CA ALA A 45 -5.27 11.03 -45.14
C ALA A 45 -5.90 9.75 -44.55
N GLU A 46 -5.75 8.61 -45.21
CA GLU A 46 -6.21 7.32 -44.69
C GLU A 46 -5.44 6.89 -43.44
N LYS A 47 -4.11 7.07 -43.41
CA LYS A 47 -3.31 6.83 -42.20
C LYS A 47 -3.75 7.72 -41.05
N TYR A 48 -3.96 9.02 -41.30
CA TYR A 48 -4.45 9.95 -40.28
C TYR A 48 -5.84 9.56 -39.77
N ARG A 49 -6.75 9.15 -40.66
CA ARG A 49 -8.09 8.66 -40.29
C ARG A 49 -8.00 7.46 -39.36
N ASP A 50 -7.16 6.48 -39.67
CA ASP A 50 -7.06 5.27 -38.87
C ASP A 50 -6.40 5.57 -37.51
N MET A 51 -5.41 6.47 -37.47
CA MET A 51 -4.85 6.99 -36.23
C MET A 51 -5.92 7.67 -35.36
N LEU A 52 -6.76 8.53 -35.96
CA LEU A 52 -7.84 9.22 -35.23
C LEU A 52 -8.88 8.25 -34.65
N LYS A 53 -9.18 7.14 -35.33
CA LYS A 53 -10.06 6.09 -34.78
C LYS A 53 -9.50 5.45 -33.53
N GLU A 54 -8.20 5.15 -33.50
CA GLU A 54 -7.56 4.60 -32.30
C GLU A 54 -7.53 5.62 -31.16
N TYR A 55 -7.27 6.90 -31.44
CA TYR A 55 -7.37 7.96 -30.44
C TYR A 55 -8.78 8.11 -29.87
N LEU A 56 -9.81 8.00 -30.70
CA LEU A 56 -11.20 8.04 -30.24
C LEU A 56 -11.51 6.90 -29.27
N LYS A 57 -11.11 5.67 -29.62
CA LYS A 57 -11.28 4.49 -28.76
C LYS A 57 -10.54 4.61 -27.43
N LEU A 58 -9.33 5.16 -27.46
CA LEU A 58 -8.57 5.45 -26.24
C LEU A 58 -9.29 6.51 -25.38
N SER A 59 -9.79 7.58 -26.00
CA SER A 59 -10.53 8.64 -25.31
C SER A 59 -11.77 8.09 -24.60
N GLU A 60 -12.59 7.29 -25.28
CA GLU A 60 -13.77 6.64 -24.71
C GLU A 60 -13.42 5.75 -23.50
N THR A 61 -12.31 5.01 -23.60
CA THR A 61 -11.80 4.17 -22.50
C THR A 61 -11.41 5.03 -21.29
N VAL A 62 -10.69 6.14 -21.52
CA VAL A 62 -10.28 7.08 -20.47
C VAL A 62 -11.51 7.71 -19.81
N THR A 63 -12.51 8.14 -20.59
CA THR A 63 -13.76 8.70 -20.04
C THR A 63 -14.50 7.69 -19.17
N CYS A 64 -14.65 6.44 -19.62
CA CYS A 64 -15.28 5.38 -18.83
C CYS A 64 -14.55 5.15 -17.49
N ASN A 65 -13.23 5.04 -17.53
CA ASN A 65 -12.41 4.84 -16.33
C ASN A 65 -12.47 6.05 -15.39
N SER A 66 -12.47 7.27 -15.92
CA SER A 66 -12.63 8.49 -15.13
C SER A 66 -13.96 8.52 -14.37
N SER A 67 -15.06 8.09 -15.01
CA SER A 67 -16.36 7.97 -14.34
C SER A 67 -16.33 6.97 -13.18
N LYS A 68 -15.70 5.80 -13.35
CA LYS A 68 -15.52 4.81 -12.27
C LYS A 68 -14.71 5.36 -11.11
N ILE A 69 -13.64 6.11 -11.40
CA ILE A 69 -12.84 6.77 -10.36
C ILE A 69 -13.69 7.79 -9.59
N GLY A 70 -14.56 8.53 -10.27
CA GLY A 70 -15.52 9.44 -9.61
C GLY A 70 -16.40 8.71 -8.60
N GLN A 71 -16.99 7.57 -8.99
CA GLN A 71 -17.82 6.75 -8.09
C GLN A 71 -17.04 6.23 -6.88
N ILE A 72 -15.83 5.70 -7.10
CA ILE A 72 -14.95 5.23 -6.03
C ILE A 72 -14.63 6.38 -5.06
N THR A 73 -14.34 7.57 -5.58
CA THR A 73 -14.03 8.75 -4.77
C THR A 73 -15.21 9.14 -3.88
N THR A 74 -16.43 9.12 -4.41
CA THR A 74 -17.65 9.38 -3.62
C THR A 74 -17.83 8.34 -2.51
N ASN A 75 -17.67 7.04 -2.81
CA ASN A 75 -17.80 5.98 -1.82
C ASN A 75 -16.79 6.13 -0.68
N ILE A 76 -15.51 6.37 -1.01
CA ILE A 76 -14.44 6.58 -0.01
C ILE A 76 -14.75 7.80 0.85
N THR A 77 -15.29 8.87 0.27
CA THR A 77 -15.64 10.10 0.99
C THR A 77 -16.74 9.82 2.02
N ASN A 78 -17.80 9.11 1.61
CA ASN A 78 -18.89 8.73 2.50
C ASN A 78 -18.40 7.84 3.66
N GLU A 79 -17.61 6.79 3.36
CA GLU A 79 -17.04 5.92 4.39
C GLU A 79 -16.12 6.67 5.36
N THR A 80 -15.37 7.66 4.86
CA THR A 80 -14.52 8.51 5.69
C THR A 80 -15.35 9.37 6.65
N GLU A 81 -16.47 9.93 6.19
CA GLU A 81 -17.39 10.70 7.02
C GLU A 81 -18.02 9.83 8.13
N ASP A 82 -18.46 8.62 7.80
CA ASP A 82 -19.01 7.66 8.76
C ASP A 82 -17.99 7.27 9.84
N LEU A 83 -16.73 7.04 9.45
CA LEU A 83 -15.65 6.77 10.39
C LEU A 83 -15.36 7.98 11.28
N GLN A 84 -15.35 9.19 10.74
CA GLN A 84 -15.16 10.41 11.53
C GLN A 84 -16.27 10.60 12.56
N ASN A 85 -17.52 10.36 12.17
CA ASN A 85 -18.67 10.40 13.07
C ASN A 85 -18.53 9.36 14.20
N SER A 86 -18.15 8.14 13.86
CA SER A 86 -17.93 7.05 14.83
C SER A 86 -16.81 7.38 15.82
N ILE A 87 -15.69 7.94 15.35
CA ILE A 87 -14.58 8.42 16.20
C ILE A 87 -15.06 9.54 17.14
N GLY A 88 -15.92 10.44 16.65
CA GLY A 88 -16.53 11.50 17.45
C GLY A 88 -17.34 10.96 18.63
N LEU A 89 -18.11 9.90 18.42
CA LEU A 89 -18.87 9.23 19.48
C LEU A 89 -17.94 8.58 20.51
N VAL A 90 -16.94 7.82 20.06
CA VAL A 90 -15.96 7.18 20.96
C VAL A 90 -15.23 8.22 21.82
N LYS A 91 -14.83 9.36 21.23
CA LYS A 91 -14.19 10.46 21.99
C LYS A 91 -15.11 11.02 23.08
N LYS A 92 -16.41 11.16 22.81
CA LYS A 92 -17.40 11.61 23.82
C LYS A 92 -17.50 10.59 24.96
N ASP A 93 -17.60 9.30 24.63
CA ASP A 93 -17.69 8.23 25.64
C ASP A 93 -16.43 8.17 26.52
N VAL A 94 -15.25 8.30 25.93
CA VAL A 94 -13.98 8.39 26.68
C VAL A 94 -14.00 9.59 27.64
N ALA A 95 -14.42 10.78 27.18
CA ALA A 95 -14.50 11.97 28.02
C ALA A 95 -15.48 11.78 29.20
N ILE A 96 -16.64 11.15 28.97
CA ILE A 96 -17.61 10.82 30.03
C ILE A 96 -16.99 9.86 31.05
N LEU A 97 -16.30 8.82 30.59
CA LEU A 97 -15.63 7.85 31.47
C LEU A 97 -14.52 8.48 32.30
N GLU A 98 -13.72 9.38 31.70
CA GLU A 98 -12.69 10.14 32.43
C GLU A 98 -13.28 11.06 33.49
N LEU A 99 -14.41 11.71 33.19
CA LEU A 99 -15.09 12.61 34.12
C LEU A 99 -15.72 11.83 35.29
N LYS A 100 -16.38 10.69 35.01
CA LYS A 100 -16.86 9.76 36.04
C LYS A 100 -15.72 9.28 36.95
N ARG A 101 -14.57 8.93 36.37
CA ARG A 101 -13.37 8.56 37.14
C ARG A 101 -12.93 9.68 38.09
N LYS A 102 -12.93 10.95 37.66
CA LYS A 102 -12.54 12.10 38.50
C LYS A 102 -13.52 12.34 39.66
N HIS A 103 -14.82 12.14 39.45
CA HIS A 103 -15.84 12.32 40.50
C HIS A 103 -15.92 11.17 41.51
N GLU A 104 -15.61 9.92 41.10
CA GLU A 104 -15.49 8.79 42.03
C GLU A 104 -14.27 8.93 42.97
N THR A 105 -13.28 9.75 42.62
CA THR A 105 -12.11 10.08 43.44
C THR A 105 -12.27 11.37 44.26
N LYS A 106 -13.32 11.49 45.10
CA LYS A 106 -13.23 12.40 46.26
C LYS A 106 -12.40 11.71 47.35
N PRO A 107 -11.20 12.19 47.70
CA PRO A 107 -10.35 11.49 48.65
C PRO A 107 -10.92 11.61 50.06
N ASN A 108 -11.49 10.52 50.59
CA ASN A 108 -11.62 10.33 52.03
C ASN A 108 -10.21 10.09 52.61
N SER A 109 -9.85 10.76 53.70
CA SER A 109 -8.50 10.74 54.29
C SER A 109 -8.04 9.33 54.68
N GLU A 110 -8.97 8.46 55.09
CA GLU A 110 -8.71 7.05 55.40
C GLU A 110 -8.36 6.23 54.15
N ASN A 111 -9.00 6.53 53.02
CA ASN A 111 -8.78 5.82 51.76
C ASN A 111 -7.39 6.13 51.19
N LYS A 112 -6.90 7.37 51.38
CA LYS A 112 -5.53 7.78 51.01
C LYS A 112 -4.47 7.02 51.81
N LYS A 113 -4.71 6.80 53.11
CA LYS A 113 -3.80 6.04 53.99
C LYS A 113 -3.78 4.54 53.63
N CYS A 114 -4.95 3.96 53.35
CA CYS A 114 -5.08 2.56 52.93
C CYS A 114 -4.34 2.29 51.60
N VAL A 115 -4.56 3.12 50.57
CA VAL A 115 -3.88 3.00 49.27
C VAL A 115 -2.36 3.16 49.40
N THR A 116 -1.89 4.04 50.28
CA THR A 116 -0.44 4.25 50.50
C THR A 116 0.19 3.03 51.18
N ASN A 117 -0.47 2.45 52.18
CA ASN A 117 -0.02 1.24 52.83
C ASN A 117 -0.02 0.03 51.88
N MET A 118 -1.07 -0.13 51.05
CA MET A 118 -1.12 -1.20 50.05
C MET A 118 -0.02 -1.07 48.99
N LYS A 119 0.29 0.15 48.53
CA LYS A 119 1.42 0.40 47.63
C LYS A 119 2.75 0.01 48.26
N LYS A 120 2.95 0.31 49.55
CA LYS A 120 4.17 -0.05 50.28
C LYS A 120 4.33 -1.57 50.39
N VAL A 121 3.27 -2.28 50.79
CA VAL A 121 3.28 -3.75 50.90
C VAL A 121 3.53 -4.42 49.54
N LEU A 122 2.92 -3.92 48.46
CA LEU A 122 3.15 -4.46 47.12
C LEU A 122 4.58 -4.21 46.62
N PHE A 123 5.16 -3.06 46.95
CA PHE A 123 6.54 -2.74 46.61
C PHE A 123 7.53 -3.63 47.37
N GLU A 124 7.34 -3.83 48.68
CA GLU A 124 8.14 -4.77 49.48
C GLU A 124 8.03 -6.21 48.96
N PHE A 125 6.85 -6.62 48.51
CA PHE A 125 6.63 -7.93 47.89
C PHE A 125 7.30 -8.05 46.52
N TYR A 126 7.34 -6.97 45.73
CA TYR A 126 8.06 -6.94 44.45
C TYR A 126 9.57 -7.09 44.66
N GLU A 127 10.16 -6.28 45.54
CA GLU A 127 11.60 -6.30 45.86
C GLU A 127 12.04 -7.69 46.34
N SER A 128 11.29 -8.28 47.29
CA SER A 128 11.59 -9.62 47.81
C SER A 128 11.53 -10.72 46.73
N ASN A 129 10.58 -10.63 45.79
CA ASN A 129 10.50 -11.58 44.68
C ASN A 129 11.58 -11.32 43.62
N PHE A 130 12.01 -10.08 43.44
CA PHE A 130 13.05 -9.71 42.50
C PHE A 130 14.44 -10.17 42.96
N ASP A 131 14.73 -10.09 44.25
CA ASP A 131 15.95 -10.65 44.83
C ASP A 131 15.99 -12.18 44.69
N SER A 132 14.86 -12.85 44.93
CA SER A 132 14.73 -14.29 44.72
C SER A 132 14.95 -14.67 43.24
N PHE A 133 14.43 -13.86 42.31
CA PHE A 133 14.63 -14.02 40.88
C PHE A 133 16.11 -13.92 40.48
N LEU A 134 16.81 -12.88 40.96
CA LEU A 134 18.24 -12.69 40.69
C LEU A 134 19.12 -13.83 41.25
N GLN A 135 18.78 -14.35 42.42
CA GLN A 135 19.49 -15.51 43.00
C GLN A 135 19.33 -16.76 42.14
N LYS A 136 18.11 -17.05 41.67
CA LYS A 136 17.86 -18.22 40.81
C LYS A 136 18.48 -18.07 39.42
N GLU A 137 18.50 -16.87 38.85
CA GLU A 137 19.19 -16.60 37.58
C GLU A 137 20.69 -16.87 37.68
N LYS A 138 21.35 -16.44 38.77
CA LYS A 138 22.76 -16.76 39.02
C LYS A 138 23.02 -18.26 39.12
N LYS A 139 22.19 -18.99 39.88
CA LYS A 139 22.30 -20.46 40.01
C LYS A 139 22.11 -21.17 38.66
N LEU A 140 21.19 -20.67 37.81
CA LEU A 140 20.96 -21.21 36.47
C LEU A 140 22.19 -21.04 35.56
N ILE A 141 22.84 -19.88 35.61
CA ILE A 141 24.06 -19.61 34.85
C ILE A 141 25.21 -20.52 35.31
N GLU A 142 25.35 -20.75 36.62
CA GLU A 142 26.36 -21.67 37.17
C GLU A 142 26.12 -23.11 36.73
N LEU A 143 24.89 -23.61 36.82
CA LEU A 143 24.53 -24.96 36.35
C LEU A 143 24.75 -25.13 34.85
N LYS A 144 24.45 -24.10 34.04
CA LYS A 144 24.68 -24.13 32.60
C LYS A 144 26.17 -24.23 32.26
N LYS A 145 27.04 -23.52 32.99
CA LYS A 145 28.51 -23.64 32.84
C LYS A 145 28.99 -25.04 33.22
N LEU A 146 28.46 -25.61 34.29
CA LEU A 146 28.84 -26.96 34.75
C LEU A 146 28.53 -28.04 33.69
N ILE A 147 27.45 -27.88 32.94
CA ILE A 147 27.04 -28.80 31.86
C ILE A 147 27.89 -28.60 30.58
N GLU A 148 28.39 -27.39 30.31
CA GLU A 148 29.31 -27.15 29.18
C GLU A 148 30.70 -27.78 29.40
N ASP A 149 31.08 -28.03 30.67
CA ASP A 149 32.39 -28.55 31.06
C ASP A 149 32.47 -30.08 31.27
N ASP A 150 31.33 -30.81 31.39
CA ASP A 150 31.31 -32.26 31.75
C ASP A 150 30.58 -33.14 30.71
N ASN A 151 31.28 -34.16 30.18
CA ASN A 151 30.83 -35.01 29.07
C ASN A 151 30.46 -36.45 29.52
N ASP A 152 29.97 -36.64 30.75
CA ASP A 152 29.65 -37.97 31.30
C ASP A 152 28.15 -38.19 31.58
N SER A 153 27.62 -39.25 30.96
CA SER A 153 26.23 -39.43 30.51
C SER A 153 25.17 -39.74 31.61
N THR A 154 25.57 -40.02 32.86
CA THR A 154 24.64 -40.38 33.93
C THR A 154 24.32 -39.25 34.94
N MET A 155 25.22 -38.30 35.23
CA MET A 155 24.88 -37.10 36.04
C MET A 155 24.01 -36.10 35.26
N LEU A 156 24.10 -36.13 33.93
CA LEU A 156 23.36 -35.24 33.03
C LEU A 156 21.83 -35.37 33.13
N LYS A 157 21.29 -36.52 33.57
CA LYS A 157 19.83 -36.71 33.70
C LYS A 157 19.25 -36.03 34.92
N ASP A 158 19.88 -36.17 36.08
CA ASP A 158 19.39 -35.56 37.33
C ASP A 158 19.58 -34.03 37.29
N GLN A 159 20.72 -33.56 36.76
CA GLN A 159 20.96 -32.13 36.54
C GLN A 159 20.01 -31.53 35.49
N ASN A 160 19.67 -32.26 34.42
CA ASN A 160 18.65 -31.81 33.47
C ASN A 160 17.25 -31.73 34.09
N MET A 161 16.89 -32.67 34.99
CA MET A 161 15.61 -32.61 35.69
C MET A 161 15.55 -31.41 36.64
N GLU A 162 16.61 -31.12 37.40
CA GLU A 162 16.69 -29.93 38.26
C GLU A 162 16.65 -28.63 37.41
N LEU A 163 17.30 -28.62 36.25
CA LEU A 163 17.26 -27.49 35.32
C LEU A 163 15.86 -27.25 34.75
N ILE A 164 15.15 -28.31 34.34
CA ILE A 164 13.78 -28.23 33.85
C ILE A 164 12.84 -27.70 34.93
N GLU A 165 13.03 -28.12 36.18
CA GLU A 165 12.22 -27.66 37.31
C GLU A 165 12.51 -26.18 37.63
N LEU A 166 13.77 -25.76 37.63
CA LEU A 166 14.17 -24.36 37.78
C LEU A 166 13.65 -23.46 36.65
N ILE A 167 13.65 -23.93 35.40
CA ILE A 167 13.08 -23.18 34.27
C ILE A 167 11.56 -22.97 34.47
N LYS A 168 10.83 -24.02 34.88
CA LYS A 168 9.39 -23.91 35.16
C LYS A 168 9.10 -22.92 36.29
N GLU A 169 9.89 -22.96 37.37
CA GLU A 169 9.75 -22.01 38.47
C GLU A 169 10.07 -20.58 38.04
N PHE A 170 11.07 -20.39 37.19
CA PHE A 170 11.46 -19.08 36.66
C PHE A 170 10.36 -18.48 35.78
N GLU A 171 9.77 -19.26 34.88
CA GLU A 171 8.62 -18.82 34.06
C GLU A 171 7.41 -18.46 34.92
N SER A 172 7.14 -19.25 35.96
CA SER A 172 6.08 -18.96 36.94
C SER A 172 6.33 -17.65 37.69
N LEU A 173 7.57 -17.40 38.13
CA LEU A 173 7.94 -16.14 38.78
C LEU A 173 7.87 -14.96 37.83
N LYS A 174 8.30 -15.11 36.58
CA LYS A 174 8.17 -14.09 35.53
C LYS A 174 6.72 -13.72 35.29
N ALA A 175 5.83 -14.71 35.18
CA ALA A 175 4.39 -14.48 35.04
C ALA A 175 3.78 -13.79 36.27
N LYS A 176 4.17 -14.20 37.49
CA LYS A 176 3.74 -13.53 38.73
C LYS A 176 4.22 -12.08 38.79
N ASN A 177 5.44 -11.81 38.35
CA ASN A 177 6.02 -10.47 38.34
C ASN A 177 5.31 -9.54 37.33
N ILE A 178 5.05 -10.04 36.11
CA ILE A 178 4.22 -9.33 35.10
C ILE A 178 2.84 -9.01 35.68
N ARG A 179 2.18 -9.99 36.31
CA ARG A 179 0.87 -9.79 36.94
C ARG A 179 0.92 -8.80 38.10
N LEU A 180 1.99 -8.79 38.90
CA LEU A 180 2.17 -7.80 39.97
C LEU A 180 2.33 -6.39 39.39
N ASN A 181 3.09 -6.24 38.30
CA ASN A 181 3.23 -4.97 37.58
C ASN A 181 1.90 -4.48 37.00
N GLU A 182 1.09 -5.39 36.44
CA GLU A 182 -0.27 -5.08 35.99
C GLU A 182 -1.16 -4.64 37.16
N ILE A 183 -1.15 -5.36 38.29
CA ILE A 183 -1.93 -5.02 39.50
C ILE A 183 -1.46 -3.68 40.09
N MET A 184 -0.16 -3.41 40.17
CA MET A 184 0.38 -2.11 40.60
C MET A 184 -0.05 -0.97 39.67
N SER A 185 -0.14 -1.24 38.37
CA SER A 185 -0.68 -0.31 37.38
C SER A 185 -2.21 -0.13 37.49
N MET A 186 -2.94 -1.17 37.90
CA MET A 186 -4.39 -1.17 38.07
C MET A 186 -4.87 -0.60 39.41
N ASN A 187 -4.07 -0.64 40.49
CA ASN A 187 -4.40 -0.11 41.82
C ASN A 187 -4.50 1.43 41.90
N ILE A 188 -4.44 2.11 40.75
CA ILE A 188 -4.88 3.50 40.60
C ILE A 188 -6.40 3.59 40.29
N LYS A 189 -7.10 2.47 40.01
CA LYS A 189 -8.47 2.46 39.47
C LYS A 189 -9.56 1.70 40.23
N GLN A 190 -9.31 0.94 41.32
CA GLN A 190 -10.38 0.15 41.98
C GLN A 190 -10.62 0.46 43.47
N LYS A 191 -11.61 1.32 43.69
CA LYS A 191 -12.66 1.39 44.73
C LYS A 191 -12.42 0.68 46.09
N CYS A 192 -12.33 1.48 47.15
CA CYS A 192 -12.96 1.14 48.43
C CYS A 192 -14.46 1.42 48.31
N LYS A 193 -15.28 0.40 48.59
CA LYS A 193 -16.69 0.57 48.97
C LYS A 193 -16.79 1.24 50.33
#